data_AF-A0A6A6EVM7-F1
#
_entry.id   AF-A0A6A6EVM7-F1
#
_cell.length_a   1.000
_cell.length_b   1.000
_cell.length_c   1.000
_cell.angle_alpha   90.00
_cell.angle_beta   90.00
_cell.angle_gamma   90.00
#
_symmetry.space_group_name_H-M   'P 1'
#
loop_
_entity.id
_entity.type
_entity.pdbx_description
1 polymer ?
#
loop_
_entity_poly.entity_id
_entity_poly.type
_entity_poly.pdbx_seq_one_letter_code
_entity_poly.pdbx_strand_id
1 'polypeptide(L)' 'MLSAQAYSVHRSRKAFPYAEDWKPERWEMVRHFWLFGLGQGMCPSMNITWVKIRVVTARILSTYGVSLVE' A
#
# COMPACT_ATOMS: atom_id res chain seq x y z
N MET A 1 23.76 -7.25 -9.10
CA MET A 1 22.78 -6.62 -8.18
C MET A 1 21.39 -6.85 -8.76
N LEU A 2 20.51 -7.56 -8.07
CA LEU A 2 19.12 -7.77 -8.53
C LEU A 2 18.28 -6.59 -8.04
N SER A 3 17.57 -5.90 -8.94
CA SER A 3 16.62 -4.85 -8.56
C SER A 3 15.23 -5.45 -8.40
N ALA A 4 14.63 -5.27 -7.22
CA ALA A 4 13.24 -5.64 -6.97
C ALA A 4 12.37 -4.37 -6.98
N GLN A 5 11.47 -4.26 -7.96
CA GLN A 5 10.60 -3.10 -8.13
C GLN A 5 9.22 -3.38 -7.56
N ALA A 6 8.89 -2.77 -6.42
CA ALA A 6 7.56 -2.89 -5.80
C ALA A 6 6.42 -2.47 -6.75
N TYR A 7 6.66 -1.44 -7.56
CA TYR A 7 5.71 -0.94 -8.55
C TYR A 7 5.24 -2.04 -9.52
N SER A 8 6.19 -2.78 -10.11
CA SER A 8 5.93 -3.83 -11.07
C SER A 8 5.24 -5.05 -10.43
N VAL A 9 5.55 -5.34 -9.17
CA VAL A 9 4.87 -6.39 -8.39
C VAL A 9 3.41 -6.03 -8.13
N HIS A 10 3.14 -4.79 -7.71
CA HIS A 10 1.77 -4.31 -7.44
C HIS A 10 0.90 -4.21 -8.68
N ARG A 11 1.50 -4.08 -9.87
CA ARG A 11 0.80 -4.04 -11.17
C ARG A 11 0.80 -5.37 -11.93
N SER A 12 1.33 -6.43 -11.34
CA SER A 12 1.35 -7.73 -11.99
C SER A 12 -0.05 -8.31 -12.07
N ARG A 13 -0.58 -8.48 -13.29
CA ARG A 13 -1.89 -9.14 -13.53
C ARG A 13 -1.96 -10.57 -13.00
N LYS A 14 -0.81 -11.23 -12.84
CA LYS A 14 -0.71 -12.56 -12.24
C LYS A 14 -1.00 -12.55 -10.73
N ALA A 15 -0.61 -11.48 -10.04
CA ALA A 15 -0.87 -11.32 -8.61
C ALA A 15 -2.21 -10.61 -8.34
N PHE A 16 -2.56 -9.63 -9.17
CA PHE A 16 -3.75 -8.81 -9.06
C PHE A 16 -4.45 -8.75 -10.43
N PRO A 17 -5.52 -9.53 -10.68
CA PRO A 17 -6.20 -9.56 -11.98
C PRO A 17 -6.68 -8.16 -12.45
N TYR A 18 -7.04 -7.30 -11.50
CA TYR A 18 -7.48 -5.93 -11.71
C TYR A 18 -6.47 -4.92 -11.14
N ALA A 19 -5.19 -5.04 -11.51
CA ALA A 19 -4.10 -4.32 -10.85
C ALA A 19 -4.19 -2.77 -10.97
N GLU A 20 -4.79 -2.27 -12.05
CA GLU A 20 -4.99 -0.84 -12.29
C GLU A 20 -6.24 -0.28 -11.59
N ASP A 21 -7.17 -1.12 -11.14
CA ASP A 21 -8.35 -0.67 -10.39
C ASP A 21 -7.98 -0.39 -8.93
N TRP A 22 -8.49 0.72 -8.39
CA TRP A 22 -8.44 0.98 -6.95
C TRP A 22 -9.46 0.10 -6.21
N LYS A 23 -8.98 -1.01 -5.64
CA LYS A 23 -9.76 -1.94 -4.81
C LYS A 23 -9.08 -2.12 -3.45
N PRO A 24 -9.48 -1.37 -2.41
CA PRO A 24 -8.85 -1.44 -1.08
C PRO A 24 -8.79 -2.86 -0.50
N GLU A 25 -9.79 -3.69 -0.78
CA GLU A 25 -9.95 -5.05 -0.28
C GLU A 25 -8.91 -6.03 -0.85
N ARG A 26 -8.23 -5.66 -1.95
CA ARG A 26 -7.26 -6.54 -2.62
C ARG A 26 -6.04 -6.88 -1.77
N TRP A 27 -5.80 -6.12 -0.70
CA TRP A 27 -4.61 -6.23 0.14
C TRP A 27 -4.73 -7.23 1.29
N GLU A 28 -5.81 -8.01 1.36
CA GLU A 28 -5.91 -9.16 2.27
C GLU A 28 -4.89 -10.27 1.94
N MET A 29 -4.36 -10.29 0.71
CA MET A 29 -3.28 -11.20 0.28
C MET A 29 -1.89 -10.62 0.57
N VAL A 30 -1.39 -10.81 1.79
CA VAL A 30 -0.14 -10.23 2.33
C VAL A 30 1.12 -10.52 1.48
N ARG A 31 1.18 -11.66 0.78
CA ARG A 31 2.40 -12.10 0.05
C ARG A 31 2.86 -11.14 -1.07
N HIS A 32 1.94 -10.42 -1.70
CA HIS A 32 2.25 -9.52 -2.82
C HIS A 32 2.26 -8.05 -2.41
N PHE A 33 2.10 -7.75 -1.11
CA PHE A 33 2.17 -6.40 -0.59
C PHE A 33 3.60 -5.96 -0.27
N TRP A 34 4.30 -5.48 -1.30
CA TRP A 34 5.72 -5.08 -1.21
C TRP A 34 5.96 -3.58 -0.95
N LEU A 35 4.99 -2.86 -0.36
CA LEU A 35 5.15 -1.41 -0.11
C LEU A 35 6.40 -1.10 0.75
N PHE A 36 6.72 -2.00 1.68
CA PHE A 36 7.84 -1.87 2.60
C PHE A 36 8.99 -2.84 2.30
N GLY A 37 9.05 -3.38 1.08
CA GLY A 37 9.96 -4.48 0.75
C GLY A 37 9.51 -5.81 1.36
N LEU A 38 10.37 -6.81 1.29
CA LEU A 38 10.14 -8.15 1.86
C LEU A 38 11.42 -8.73 2.47
N GLY A 39 11.24 -9.62 3.44
CA GLY A 39 12.32 -10.40 4.03
C GLY A 39 13.38 -9.53 4.71
N GLN A 40 14.64 -9.86 4.48
CA GLN A 40 15.80 -9.15 5.07
C GLN A 40 15.96 -7.71 4.58
N GLY A 41 15.37 -7.37 3.42
CA GLY A 41 15.35 -6.01 2.88
C GLY A 41 14.10 -5.20 3.25
N MET A 42 13.29 -5.70 4.19
CA MET A 42 12.07 -5.02 4.61
C MET A 42 12.40 -3.77 5.44
N CYS A 43 11.60 -2.71 5.26
CA CYS A 43 11.69 -1.49 6.05
C CYS A 43 11.47 -1.79 7.55
N PRO A 44 12.46 -1.51 8.42
CA PRO A 44 12.34 -1.80 9.85
C PRO A 44 11.17 -1.05 10.52
N SER A 45 10.80 0.12 9.99
CA SER A 45 9.74 0.98 10.53
C SER A 45 8.36 0.72 9.92
N MET A 46 8.15 -0.43 9.26
CA MET A 46 6.87 -0.78 8.63
C MET A 46 5.67 -0.64 9.60
N ASN A 47 5.79 -1.19 10.81
CA ASN A 47 4.69 -1.19 11.77
C ASN A 47 4.34 0.23 12.24
N ILE A 48 5.35 1.08 12.48
CA ILE A 48 5.14 2.47 12.89
C ILE A 48 4.51 3.27 11.74
N THR A 49 5.02 3.08 10.53
CA THR A 49 4.50 3.76 9.33
C THR A 49 3.04 3.38 9.08
N TRP A 50 2.69 2.11 9.26
CA TRP A 50 1.31 1.64 9.14
C TRP A 50 0.37 2.30 10.15
N VAL A 51 0.76 2.39 11.42
CA VAL A 51 -0.04 3.05 12.46
C VAL A 51 -0.22 4.52 12.10
N LYS A 52 0.84 5.21 11.67
CA LYS A 52 0.77 6.62 11.29
C LYS A 52 -0.21 6.85 10.13
N ILE A 53 -0.14 6.05 9.07
CA ILE A 53 -1.07 6.14 7.94
C ILE A 53 -2.50 6.00 8.43
N ARG A 54 -2.79 4.95 9.24
CA ARG A 54 -4.14 4.70 9.76
C ARG A 54 -4.66 5.86 10.62
N VAL A 55 -3.86 6.34 11.57
CA VAL A 55 -4.25 7.41 12.49
C VAL A 55 -4.47 8.72 11.73
N VAL A 56 -3.56 9.10 10.84
CA VAL A 56 -3.66 10.34 10.07
C VAL A 56 -4.86 10.28 9.13
N THR A 57 -5.03 9.21 8.37
CA THR A 57 -6.18 9.05 7.46
C THR A 57 -7.50 9.06 8.22
N ALA A 58 -7.61 8.33 9.34
CA ALA A 58 -8.82 8.33 10.16
C ALA A 58 -9.13 9.73 10.69
N ARG A 59 -8.12 10.46 11.18
CA ARG A 59 -8.31 11.82 11.71
C ARG A 59 -8.76 12.80 10.64
N ILE A 60 -8.20 12.73 9.44
CA ILE A 60 -8.59 13.60 8.34
C ILE A 60 -10.05 13.32 7.96
N LEU A 61 -10.39 12.06 7.70
CA LEU A 61 -11.72 11.67 7.24
C LEU A 61 -12.81 11.83 8.30
N SER A 62 -12.47 11.79 9.60
CA SER A 62 -13.45 12.03 10.68
C SER A 62 -13.69 13.50 11.00
N THR A 63 -12.74 14.39 10.65
CA THR A 63 -12.76 15.79 11.09
C THR A 63 -13.14 16.74 9.96
N TYR A 64 -12.80 16.41 8.72
CA TYR A 64 -12.97 17.29 7.56
C TYR A 64 -13.81 16.63 6.47
N GLY A 65 -14.66 17.42 5.81
CA GLY A 65 -15.27 17.03 4.54
C GLY A 65 -14.24 17.16 3.41
N VAL A 66 -13.96 16.07 2.69
CA VAL A 66 -12.99 16.06 1.59
C VAL A 66 -13.75 16.18 0.27
N SER A 67 -13.37 17.15 -0.56
CA SER A 67 -13.84 17.31 -1.94
C SER A 67 -12.65 17.61 -2.84
N LEU A 68 -12.76 17.23 -4.12
CA LEU A 68 -11.75 17.57 -5.12
C LEU A 68 -12.06 18.97 -5.64
N VAL A 69 -11.04 19.83 -5.66
CA VAL A 69 -11.11 21.13 -6.32
C VAL A 69 -10.60 20.92 -7.74
N GLU A 70 -11.45 21.21 -8.73
CA GLU A 70 -11.11 21.15 -10.16
C GLU A 70 -10.22 22.32 -10.59
#